data_AF-A0A954MH42-F1
#
_entry.id   AF-A0A954MH42-F1
#
_cell.length_a   1.000
_cell.length_b   1.000
_cell.length_c   1.000
_cell.angle_alpha   90.00
_cell.angle_beta   90.00
_cell.angle_gamma   90.00
#
_symmetry.space_group_name_H-M   'P 1'
#
loop_
_entity.id
_entity.type
_entity.pdbx_description
1 polymer ?
#
loop_
_entity_poly.entity_id
_entity_poly.type
_entity_poly.pdbx_seq_one_letter_code
_entity_poly.pdbx_strand_id
1 'polypeptide(L)'
;RDGLDVDHRSDLYSLGATLYALLTGQPPFATKSLVELVRDIRETQPKDPKSFQLSINDGFRDVVMHLLQKRPEDRYQTPDAMMLQLERIANYNQIPMD
;
A
#
# COMPACT_ATOMS: atom_id res chain seq x y z
N ARG A 1 16.34 2.17 14.04
CA ARG A 1 16.65 3.09 12.92
C ARG A 1 15.76 4.28 13.11
N ASP A 2 16.36 5.34 13.65
CA ASP A 2 15.70 6.59 14.01
C ASP A 2 15.29 7.33 12.72
N GLY A 3 14.23 8.15 12.77
CA GLY A 3 13.57 8.78 11.60
C GLY A 3 14.39 9.83 10.84
N LEU A 4 15.68 9.57 10.60
CA LEU A 4 16.65 10.44 9.94
C LEU A 4 16.82 10.13 8.44
N ASP A 5 16.15 9.09 7.94
CA ASP A 5 16.24 8.61 6.55
C ASP A 5 14.83 8.56 5.91
N VAL A 6 14.03 9.58 6.20
CA VAL A 6 12.70 9.77 5.63
C VAL A 6 12.87 10.36 4.23
N ASP A 7 12.42 9.62 3.22
CA ASP A 7 12.35 10.06 1.84
C ASP A 7 10.92 9.91 1.28
N HIS A 8 10.75 10.19 -0.01
CA HIS A 8 9.46 10.12 -0.71
C HIS A 8 8.79 8.73 -0.65
N ARG A 9 9.53 7.66 -0.29
CA ARG A 9 8.94 6.32 -0.10
C ARG A 9 8.11 6.23 1.18
N SER A 10 8.23 7.19 2.09
CA SER A 10 7.31 7.37 3.23
C SER A 10 5.93 7.85 2.76
N ASP A 11 5.90 8.76 1.78
CA ASP A 11 4.63 9.22 1.17
C ASP A 11 3.96 8.09 0.39
N LEU A 12 4.75 7.29 -0.34
CA LEU A 12 4.25 6.08 -1.03
C LEU A 12 3.64 5.08 -0.06
N TYR A 13 4.26 4.86 1.10
CA TYR A 13 3.69 3.99 2.13
C TYR A 13 2.36 4.53 2.67
N SER A 14 2.31 5.83 2.96
CA SER A 14 1.11 6.48 3.50
C SER A 14 -0.04 6.46 2.48
N LEU A 15 0.28 6.67 1.20
CA LEU A 15 -0.67 6.47 0.10
C LEU A 15 -1.19 5.02 0.06
N GLY A 16 -0.31 4.03 0.18
CA GLY A 16 -0.69 2.62 0.27
C GLY A 16 -1.68 2.36 1.41
N ALA A 17 -1.44 2.95 2.59
CA ALA A 17 -2.34 2.83 3.73
C ALA A 17 -3.71 3.50 3.48
N THR A 18 -3.73 4.66 2.83
CA THR A 18 -4.98 5.33 2.40
C THR A 18 -5.75 4.48 1.41
N LEU A 19 -5.09 3.97 0.35
CA LEU A 19 -5.72 3.12 -0.66
C LEU A 19 -6.28 1.83 -0.05
N TYR A 20 -5.52 1.20 0.86
CA TYR A 20 -5.99 0.05 1.61
C TYR A 20 -7.29 0.35 2.37
N ALA A 21 -7.35 1.50 3.04
CA ALA A 21 -8.55 1.91 3.77
C ALA A 21 -9.74 2.17 2.85
N LEU A 22 -9.51 2.78 1.68
CA LEU A 22 -10.55 2.97 0.67
C LEU A 22 -11.09 1.64 0.13
N LEU A 23 -10.22 0.65 -0.07
CA LEU A 23 -10.59 -0.67 -0.59
C LEU A 23 -11.33 -1.54 0.43
N THR A 24 -10.92 -1.48 1.69
CA THR A 24 -11.37 -2.42 2.73
C THR A 24 -12.33 -1.81 3.74
N GLY A 25 -12.48 -0.48 3.72
CA GLY A 25 -13.26 0.28 4.71
C GLY A 25 -12.56 0.47 6.06
N GLN A 26 -11.31 0.04 6.21
CA GLN A 26 -10.57 0.11 7.47
C GLN A 26 -9.05 0.23 7.27
N PRO A 27 -8.29 0.81 8.22
CA PRO A 27 -6.85 0.92 8.09
C PRO A 27 -6.16 -0.46 8.02
N PRO A 28 -4.93 -0.53 7.48
CA PRO A 28 -4.15 -1.78 7.42
C PRO A 28 -3.89 -2.41 8.79
N PHE A 29 -3.83 -1.59 9.84
CA PHE A 29 -3.70 -2.02 11.24
C PHE A 29 -4.71 -1.26 12.10
N ALA A 30 -5.50 -2.01 12.85
CA ALA A 30 -6.56 -1.48 13.72
C ALA A 30 -6.27 -1.86 15.19
N THR A 31 -5.25 -1.24 15.77
CA THR A 31 -4.94 -1.36 17.22
C THR A 31 -5.28 -0.06 17.95
N LYS A 32 -5.64 -0.20 19.23
CA LYS A 32 -5.96 0.90 20.15
C LYS A 32 -4.72 1.46 20.87
N SER A 33 -3.58 0.77 20.79
CA SER A 33 -2.33 1.18 21.44
C SER A 33 -1.37 1.76 20.42
N LEU A 34 -0.87 2.97 20.67
CA LEU A 34 0.12 3.60 19.80
C LEU A 34 1.41 2.77 19.69
N VAL A 35 1.82 2.13 20.80
CA VAL A 35 3.01 1.28 20.82
C VAL A 35 2.82 0.04 19.93
N GLU A 36 1.64 -0.57 19.99
CA GLU A 36 1.31 -1.69 19.11
C GLU A 36 1.21 -1.24 17.65
N LEU A 37 0.63 -0.07 17.38
CA LEU A 37 0.53 0.45 16.02
C LEU A 37 1.91 0.66 15.40
N VAL A 38 2.84 1.26 16.15
CA VAL A 38 4.23 1.46 15.71
C VAL A 38 4.92 0.12 15.44
N ARG A 39 4.68 -0.88 16.30
CA ARG A 39 5.18 -2.24 16.09
C ARG A 39 4.60 -2.86 14.81
N ASP A 40 3.29 -2.79 14.62
CA ASP A 40 2.60 -3.36 13.46
C ASP A 40 3.04 -2.71 12.15
N ILE A 41 3.17 -1.39 12.13
CA ILE A 41 3.72 -0.65 10.99
C ILE A 41 5.10 -1.18 10.62
N ARG A 42 5.94 -1.54 11.59
CA ARG A 42 7.32 -2.01 11.37
C ARG A 42 7.44 -3.51 11.06
N GLU A 43 6.59 -4.34 11.66
CA GLU A 43 6.85 -5.80 11.75
C GLU A 43 5.71 -6.66 11.20
N THR A 44 4.47 -6.16 11.18
CA THR A 44 3.29 -6.98 10.88
C THR A 44 2.82 -6.78 9.45
N GLN A 45 2.70 -7.84 8.65
CA GLN A 45 2.12 -7.72 7.32
C GLN A 45 0.62 -7.38 7.41
N PRO A 46 0.10 -6.40 6.64
CA PRO A 46 -1.33 -6.13 6.63
C PRO A 46 -2.09 -7.33 6.06
N LYS A 47 -3.34 -7.51 6.50
CA LYS A 47 -4.19 -8.57 5.97
C LYS A 47 -4.46 -8.31 4.49
N ASP A 48 -4.64 -9.36 3.69
CA ASP A 48 -4.98 -9.18 2.27
C ASP A 48 -6.31 -8.41 2.11
N PRO A 49 -6.36 -7.32 1.32
CA PRO A 49 -7.61 -6.61 1.00
C PRO A 49 -8.72 -7.54 0.50
N LYS A 50 -8.39 -8.59 -0.25
CA LYS A 50 -9.38 -9.56 -0.76
C LYS A 50 -10.03 -10.40 0.33
N SER A 51 -9.47 -10.42 1.53
CA SER A 51 -10.13 -11.05 2.69
C SER A 51 -11.33 -10.24 3.21
N PHE A 52 -11.49 -8.99 2.78
CA PHE A 52 -12.63 -8.13 3.08
C PHE A 52 -13.55 -7.95 1.88
N GLN A 53 -12.98 -7.82 0.68
CA GLN A 53 -13.76 -7.68 -0.55
C GLN A 53 -13.13 -8.47 -1.70
N LEU A 54 -13.75 -9.59 -2.07
CA LEU A 54 -13.22 -10.50 -3.11
C LEU A 54 -13.22 -9.89 -4.51
N SER A 55 -14.08 -8.90 -4.75
CA SER A 55 -14.21 -8.22 -6.06
C SER A 55 -13.05 -7.26 -6.38
N ILE A 56 -12.13 -7.04 -5.45
CA ILE A 56 -10.95 -6.20 -5.70
C ILE A 56 -10.10 -6.85 -6.79
N ASN A 57 -9.72 -6.06 -7.79
CA ASN A 57 -8.82 -6.48 -8.87
C ASN A 57 -7.44 -6.88 -8.33
N ASP A 58 -6.92 -8.02 -8.78
CA ASP A 58 -5.65 -8.57 -8.29
C ASP A 58 -4.47 -7.63 -8.53
N GLY A 59 -4.38 -7.01 -9.71
CA GLY A 59 -3.31 -6.07 -10.03
C GLY A 59 -3.34 -4.85 -9.11
N PHE A 60 -4.52 -4.29 -8.83
CA PHE A 60 -4.63 -3.15 -7.94
C PHE A 60 -4.33 -3.53 -6.48
N ARG A 61 -4.79 -4.70 -6.03
CA ARG A 61 -4.43 -5.26 -4.72
C ARG A 61 -2.92 -5.42 -4.57
N ASP A 62 -2.24 -5.92 -5.60
CA ASP A 62 -0.80 -6.10 -5.58
C ASP A 62 -0.04 -4.78 -5.47
N VAL A 63 -0.48 -3.72 -6.15
CA VAL A 63 0.09 -2.37 -6.01
C VAL A 63 -0.02 -1.87 -4.57
N VAL A 64 -1.21 -1.99 -3.96
CA VAL A 64 -1.44 -1.56 -2.57
C VAL A 64 -0.57 -2.35 -1.60
N MET A 65 -0.48 -3.67 -1.76
CA MET A 65 0.34 -4.52 -0.91
C MET A 65 1.85 -4.24 -1.08
N HIS A 66 2.28 -3.85 -2.28
CA HIS A 66 3.67 -3.46 -2.56
C HIS A 66 4.04 -2.11 -1.91
N LEU A 67 3.13 -1.13 -1.91
CA LEU A 67 3.34 0.14 -1.21
C LEU A 67 3.48 -0.05 0.31
N LEU A 68 2.80 -1.06 0.86
CA LEU A 68 2.79 -1.38 2.30
C LEU A 68 3.97 -2.27 2.75
N GLN A 69 4.96 -2.51 1.89
CA GLN A 69 6.17 -3.24 2.27
C GLN A 69 6.92 -2.53 3.40
N LYS A 70 7.49 -3.32 4.30
CA LYS A 70 8.07 -2.82 5.56
C LYS A 70 9.37 -2.09 5.34
N ARG A 71 10.24 -2.67 4.52
CA ARG A 71 11.51 -2.08 4.14
C ARG A 71 11.28 -1.09 2.99
N PRO A 72 11.73 0.17 3.09
CA PRO A 72 11.60 1.15 2.00
C PRO A 72 12.18 0.67 0.66
N GLU A 73 13.25 -0.12 0.69
CA GLU A 73 13.89 -0.71 -0.48
C GLU A 73 13.02 -1.77 -1.21
N ASP A 74 12.03 -2.35 -0.53
CA ASP A 74 11.09 -3.30 -1.13
C ASP A 74 9.85 -2.62 -1.74
N ARG A 75 9.71 -1.31 -1.57
CA ARG A 75 8.61 -0.52 -2.14
C ARG A 75 8.94 -0.07 -3.57
N TYR A 76 7.98 0.59 -4.20
CA TYR A 76 8.28 1.38 -5.39
C TYR A 76 9.33 2.45 -5.05
N GLN A 77 10.42 2.45 -5.81
CA GLN A 77 11.51 3.39 -5.56
C GLN A 77 11.20 4.80 -6.10
N THR A 78 10.23 4.93 -7.01
CA THR A 78 9.74 6.23 -7.52
C THR A 78 8.22 6.19 -7.70
N PRO A 79 7.54 7.35 -7.62
CA PRO A 79 6.13 7.46 -7.99
C PRO A 79 5.87 7.03 -9.43
N ASP A 80 6.77 7.34 -10.37
CA ASP A 80 6.66 6.93 -11.78
C ASP A 80 6.63 5.41 -11.95
N ALA A 81 7.40 4.67 -11.14
CA ALA A 81 7.39 3.22 -11.19
C ALA A 81 6.03 2.63 -10.75
N MET A 82 5.40 3.25 -9.75
CA MET A 82 4.04 2.91 -9.31
C MET A 82 3.02 3.26 -10.41
N MET A 83 3.10 4.47 -10.97
CA MET A 83 2.20 4.92 -12.03
C MET A 83 2.26 4.02 -13.26
N LEU A 84 3.46 3.63 -13.70
CA LEU A 84 3.64 2.68 -14.80
C LEU A 84 2.94 1.33 -14.53
N GLN A 85 2.93 0.83 -13.28
CA GLN A 85 2.17 -0.38 -12.96
C GLN A 85 0.66 -0.13 -13.01
N LEU A 86 0.19 1.00 -12.49
CA LEU A 86 -1.23 1.36 -12.56
C LEU A 86 -1.73 1.49 -14.00
N GLU A 87 -0.95 2.12 -14.88
CA GLU A 87 -1.27 2.22 -16.32
C GLU A 87 -1.35 0.84 -16.97
N ARG A 88 -0.42 -0.07 -16.66
CA ARG A 88 -0.47 -1.46 -17.17
C ARG A 88 -1.73 -2.17 -16.73
N ILE A 89 -2.11 -2.00 -15.47
CA ILE A 89 -3.33 -2.58 -14.91
C ILE A 89 -4.56 -1.98 -15.60
N ALA A 90 -4.64 -0.65 -15.72
CA ALA A 90 -5.76 0.02 -16.38
C ALA A 90 -5.92 -0.44 -17.82
N ASN A 91 -4.83 -0.48 -18.60
CA ASN A 91 -4.82 -0.97 -19.97
C ASN A 91 -5.28 -2.43 -20.08
N TYR A 92 -4.77 -3.32 -19.20
CA TYR A 92 -5.20 -4.73 -19.18
C TYR A 92 -6.69 -4.89 -18.88
N ASN A 93 -7.21 -4.06 -17.98
CA ASN A 93 -8.63 -4.06 -17.59
C ASN A 93 -9.50 -3.17 -18.51
N GLN A 94 -8.93 -2.60 -19.58
CA GLN A 94 -9.62 -1.70 -20.52
C GLN A 94 -10.29 -0.49 -19.82
N ILE A 95 -9.67 -0.01 -18.74
CA ILE A 95 -10.09 1.19 -18.01
C ILE A 95 -9.47 2.41 -18.73
N PRO A 96 -10.27 3.39 -19.17
CA PRO A 96 -9.75 4.62 -19.74
C PRO A 96 -8.91 5.40 -18.72
N MET A 97 -7.78 5.95 -19.16
CA MET A 97 -6.93 6.86 -18.39
C MET A 97 -6.92 8.19 -19.17
N ASP A 98 -7.93 9.02 -18.92
CA ASP A 98 -8.11 10.35 -19.51
C ASP A 98 -7.54 11.48 -18.63
#